data_AF-A0A7S1BFA2-F1
#
_entry.id   AF-A0A7S1BFA2-F1
#
_cell.length_a   1.000
_cell.length_b   1.000
_cell.length_c   1.000
_cell.angle_alpha   90.00
_cell.angle_beta   90.00
_cell.angle_gamma   90.00
#
_symmetry.space_group_name_H-M   'P 1'
#
loop_
_entity.id
_entity.type
_entity.pdbx_description
1 polymer ?
#
loop_
_entity_poly.entity_id
_entity_poly.type
_entity_poly.pdbx_seq_one_letter_code
_entity_poly.pdbx_strand_id
1 'polypeptide(L)'
;MMRKRRRMPLRFFFCARHIRGLATSLSASLLVLGTVFPAHAIDGSIYTGDYADPLHPFCERHIAVSPDRMTFRYSGTAVGPKNDVVLRGCSEEEQRIYGSRKGAFDGTILDGGRRITAGDGVHEGRWEPAGSKLGKQKYGDVDGIRWDDGNKWVRLDNPQDVLSFPNTYEPETSLVDAGIKWIFCAYVAFSLLAGAKEFSKRFQKWSDSK
;
A
#
# COMPACT_ATOMS: atom_id res chain seq x y z
N MET A 1 -41.50 -33.94 -10.61
CA MET A 1 -40.27 -34.48 -11.23
C MET A 1 -39.10 -34.29 -10.27
N MET A 2 -38.72 -35.33 -9.51
CA MET A 2 -37.64 -35.30 -8.53
C MET A 2 -36.64 -36.41 -8.85
N ARG A 3 -35.36 -36.05 -9.06
CA ARG A 3 -34.27 -36.98 -9.42
C ARG A 3 -33.70 -37.67 -8.17
N LYS A 4 -33.85 -38.99 -8.13
CA LYS A 4 -33.35 -39.92 -7.10
C LYS A 4 -31.83 -40.12 -7.25
N ARG A 5 -31.03 -39.66 -6.28
CA ARG A 5 -29.57 -39.87 -6.23
C ARG A 5 -29.24 -41.33 -5.86
N ARG A 6 -28.40 -41.99 -6.67
CA ARG A 6 -27.88 -43.35 -6.42
C ARG A 6 -26.63 -43.27 -5.54
N ARG A 7 -26.59 -44.06 -4.47
CA ARG A 7 -25.39 -44.32 -3.65
C ARG A 7 -24.52 -45.37 -4.34
N MET A 8 -23.21 -45.16 -4.38
CA MET A 8 -22.22 -46.17 -4.78
C MET A 8 -21.68 -46.91 -3.54
N PRO A 9 -21.46 -48.24 -3.60
CA PRO A 9 -20.81 -48.98 -2.54
C PRO A 9 -19.27 -48.94 -2.65
N LEU A 10 -18.63 -48.73 -1.50
CA LEU A 10 -17.22 -49.01 -1.23
C LEU A 10 -16.90 -50.48 -1.53
N ARG A 11 -15.80 -50.74 -2.23
CA ARG A 11 -15.14 -52.05 -2.26
C ARG A 11 -13.73 -51.93 -1.71
N PHE A 12 -13.53 -52.55 -0.55
CA PHE A 12 -12.23 -52.89 0.02
C PHE A 12 -11.59 -54.02 -0.81
N PHE A 13 -10.32 -53.86 -1.16
CA PHE A 13 -9.46 -54.98 -1.54
C PHE A 13 -8.31 -55.06 -0.53
N PHE A 14 -8.38 -56.08 0.32
CA PHE A 14 -7.24 -56.59 1.07
C PHE A 14 -6.39 -57.46 0.13
N CYS A 15 -5.10 -57.16 0.02
CA CYS A 15 -4.12 -58.10 -0.52
C CYS A 15 -2.99 -58.25 0.49
N ALA A 16 -3.02 -59.36 1.21
CA ALA A 16 -1.95 -59.79 2.11
C ALA A 16 -0.95 -60.62 1.30
N ARG A 17 0.32 -60.22 1.29
CA ARG A 17 1.42 -61.10 0.87
C ARG A 17 2.63 -60.90 1.78
N HIS A 18 2.94 -61.96 2.52
CA HIS A 18 4.12 -62.14 3.35
C HIS A 18 5.41 -62.04 2.53
N ILE A 19 6.36 -61.21 2.96
CA ILE A 19 7.80 -61.44 2.76
C ILE A 19 8.50 -61.15 4.10
N ARG A 20 9.09 -62.20 4.67
CA ARG A 20 10.04 -62.16 5.78
C ARG A 20 11.41 -61.79 5.20
N GLY A 21 12.14 -60.89 5.87
CA GLY A 21 13.54 -60.62 5.56
C GLY A 21 14.09 -59.54 6.48
N LEU A 22 14.97 -59.94 7.41
CA LEU A 22 15.74 -59.03 8.26
C LEU A 22 16.58 -58.09 7.40
N ALA A 23 16.52 -56.79 7.69
CA ALA A 23 17.63 -55.88 7.49
C ALA A 23 17.49 -54.72 8.49
N THR A 24 18.35 -54.77 9.50
CA THR A 24 18.74 -53.66 10.35
C THR A 24 18.98 -52.40 9.51
N SER A 25 18.26 -51.31 9.78
CA SER A 25 18.60 -50.00 9.24
C SER A 25 18.13 -48.91 10.18
N LEU A 26 19.12 -48.19 10.68
CA LEU A 26 19.14 -46.98 11.51
C LEU A 26 17.79 -46.28 11.73
N SER A 27 17.38 -46.24 13.00
CA SER A 27 16.60 -45.13 13.55
C SER A 27 17.45 -43.85 13.50
N ALA A 28 17.51 -43.22 12.33
CA ALA A 28 17.93 -41.83 12.22
C ALA A 28 16.74 -40.96 12.66
N SER A 29 16.58 -40.83 13.97
CA SER A 29 15.75 -39.80 14.57
C SER A 29 16.31 -38.46 14.10
N LEU A 30 15.68 -37.90 13.06
CA LEU A 30 15.93 -36.57 12.57
C LEU A 30 15.48 -35.61 13.68
N LEU A 31 16.38 -35.34 14.62
CA LEU A 31 16.37 -34.18 15.47
C LEU A 31 16.48 -32.98 14.55
N VAL A 32 15.33 -32.58 13.99
CA VAL A 32 15.15 -31.24 13.46
C VAL A 32 15.25 -30.35 14.70
N LEU A 33 16.48 -29.96 15.04
CA LEU A 33 16.72 -28.72 15.78
C LEU A 33 16.14 -27.62 14.91
N GLY A 34 14.83 -27.41 15.05
CA GLY A 34 14.18 -26.22 14.56
C GLY A 34 14.85 -25.09 15.29
N THR A 35 15.78 -24.41 14.62
CA THR A 35 16.22 -23.09 15.02
C THR A 35 14.98 -22.23 14.92
N VAL A 36 14.27 -22.11 16.04
CA VAL A 36 13.22 -21.12 16.24
C VAL A 36 13.98 -19.80 16.23
N PHE A 37 14.22 -19.25 15.03
CA PHE A 37 14.69 -17.88 14.92
C PHE A 37 13.62 -17.06 15.63
N PRO A 38 13.96 -16.38 16.75
CA PRO A 38 12.99 -15.51 17.40
C PRO A 38 12.55 -14.52 16.32
N ALA A 39 11.25 -14.51 16.01
CA ALA A 39 10.68 -13.50 15.16
C ALA A 39 11.06 -12.16 15.80
N HIS A 40 12.00 -11.44 15.17
CA HIS A 40 12.55 -10.23 15.77
C HIS A 40 11.38 -9.30 16.06
N ALA A 41 11.18 -9.02 17.35
CA ALA A 41 10.22 -8.02 17.77
C ALA A 41 10.73 -6.69 17.21
N ILE A 42 9.87 -6.00 16.48
CA ILE A 42 10.13 -4.63 16.08
C ILE A 42 9.83 -3.76 17.32
N ASP A 43 10.62 -2.71 17.50
CA ASP A 43 10.36 -1.76 18.58
C ASP A 43 9.04 -1.03 18.31
N GLY A 44 8.09 -1.08 19.24
CA GLY A 44 6.82 -0.36 19.08
C GLY A 44 7.00 1.15 18.93
N SER A 45 8.12 1.72 19.39
CA SER A 45 8.44 3.14 19.22
C SER A 45 8.59 3.57 17.76
N ILE A 46 8.68 2.64 16.79
CA ILE A 46 8.69 2.98 15.36
C ILE A 46 7.46 3.78 14.95
N TYR A 47 6.32 3.56 15.62
CA TYR A 47 5.06 4.22 15.31
C TYR A 47 5.01 5.66 15.82
N THR A 48 5.92 6.08 16.70
CA THR A 48 5.94 7.45 17.20
C THR A 48 6.26 8.43 16.08
N GLY A 49 5.41 9.43 15.89
CA GLY A 49 5.65 10.50 14.94
C GLY A 49 4.38 11.11 14.37
N ASP A 50 4.60 11.98 13.40
CA ASP A 50 3.56 12.68 12.66
C ASP A 50 3.33 12.00 11.31
N TYR A 51 2.08 12.02 10.86
CA TYR A 51 1.63 11.29 9.68
C TYR A 51 0.77 12.15 8.78
N ALA A 52 0.92 11.96 7.48
CA ALA A 52 -0.02 12.42 6.47
C ALA A 52 -0.92 11.27 6.00
N ASP A 53 -2.19 11.57 5.82
CA ASP A 53 -3.17 10.65 5.25
C ASP A 53 -3.57 11.13 3.85
N PRO A 54 -3.25 10.37 2.79
CA PRO A 54 -3.60 10.74 1.44
C PRO A 54 -5.10 10.90 1.17
N LEU A 55 -5.96 10.25 1.96
CA LEU A 55 -7.41 10.37 1.85
C LEU A 55 -7.97 11.59 2.61
N HIS A 56 -7.15 12.20 3.46
CA HIS A 56 -7.52 13.33 4.31
C HIS A 56 -6.35 14.34 4.36
N PRO A 57 -6.07 15.03 3.24
CA PRO A 57 -4.97 15.96 3.14
C PRO A 57 -5.13 17.11 4.15
N PHE A 58 -4.01 17.71 4.56
CA PHE A 58 -3.93 18.81 5.54
C PHE A 58 -4.38 18.46 6.97
N CYS A 59 -4.94 17.28 7.21
CA CYS A 59 -5.34 16.88 8.55
C CYS A 59 -4.15 16.29 9.31
N GLU A 60 -3.84 16.89 10.45
CA GLU A 60 -2.75 16.49 11.34
C GLU A 60 -3.07 15.13 11.98
N ARG A 61 -2.05 14.27 12.07
CA ARG A 61 -2.13 12.98 12.73
C ARG A 61 -0.83 12.73 13.47
N HIS A 62 -0.94 12.49 14.76
CA HIS A 62 0.18 12.26 15.64
C HIS A 62 -0.06 10.98 16.43
N ILE A 63 0.97 10.14 16.51
CA ILE A 63 1.00 8.96 17.36
C ILE A 63 2.11 9.13 18.39
N ALA A 64 1.73 9.09 19.66
CA ALA A 64 2.65 9.05 20.79
C ALA A 64 2.62 7.64 21.41
N VAL A 65 3.70 6.87 21.24
CA VAL A 65 3.84 5.56 21.87
C VAL A 65 4.27 5.72 23.31
N SER A 66 3.63 4.98 24.22
CA SER A 66 3.93 4.99 25.65
C SER A 66 5.32 4.37 25.94
N PRO A 67 5.92 4.67 27.10
CA PRO A 67 7.24 4.12 27.46
C PRO A 67 7.31 2.59 27.51
N ASP A 68 6.17 1.92 27.69
CA ASP A 68 6.05 0.47 27.66
C ASP A 68 6.18 -0.13 26.24
N ARG A 69 6.15 0.71 25.20
CA ARG A 69 6.19 0.36 23.77
C ARG A 69 5.04 -0.55 23.32
N MET A 70 3.99 -0.67 24.13
CA MET A 70 2.86 -1.57 23.92
C MET A 70 1.54 -0.80 23.77
N THR A 71 1.46 0.42 24.27
CA THR A 71 0.29 1.30 24.06
C THR A 71 0.67 2.56 23.30
N PHE A 72 -0.31 3.16 22.64
CA PHE A 72 -0.12 4.45 21.98
C PHE A 72 -1.35 5.32 22.15
N ARG A 73 -1.15 6.63 21.98
CA ARG A 73 -2.21 7.62 21.88
C ARG A 73 -2.13 8.30 20.52
N TYR A 74 -3.24 8.26 19.79
CA TYR A 74 -3.46 9.08 18.62
C TYR A 74 -4.03 10.44 19.02
N SER A 75 -3.59 11.49 18.33
CA SER A 75 -4.25 12.80 18.32
C SER A 75 -4.19 13.41 16.92
N GLY A 76 -5.24 14.12 16.51
CA GLY A 76 -5.25 14.74 15.19
C GLY A 76 -6.45 15.63 14.93
N THR A 77 -6.54 16.11 13.70
CA THR A 77 -7.63 16.96 13.21
C THR A 77 -8.49 16.23 12.19
N ALA A 78 -9.75 16.66 12.08
CA ALA A 78 -10.67 16.22 11.04
C ALA A 78 -11.65 17.36 10.73
N VAL A 79 -12.29 17.30 9.57
CA VAL A 79 -13.31 18.26 9.14
C VAL A 79 -14.66 17.59 8.98
N GLY A 80 -15.72 18.28 9.39
CA GLY A 80 -17.10 17.81 9.31
C GLY A 80 -17.59 17.03 10.54
N PRO A 81 -18.88 16.65 10.55
CA PRO A 81 -19.52 15.95 11.67
C PRO A 81 -18.82 14.62 12.01
N LYS A 82 -19.05 14.13 13.23
CA LYS A 82 -18.41 12.89 13.74
C LYS A 82 -18.70 11.66 12.88
N ASN A 83 -19.88 11.60 12.25
CA ASN A 83 -20.34 10.48 11.45
C ASN A 83 -20.32 10.79 9.94
N ASP A 84 -19.43 11.68 9.52
CA ASP A 84 -19.35 12.02 8.11
C ASP A 84 -18.75 10.88 7.30
N VAL A 85 -19.47 10.47 6.25
CA VAL A 85 -19.03 9.43 5.31
C VAL A 85 -18.15 9.99 4.20
N VAL A 86 -18.15 11.32 4.03
CA VAL A 86 -17.36 11.97 2.99
C VAL A 86 -15.96 12.24 3.52
N LEU A 87 -14.97 11.65 2.84
CA LEU A 87 -13.56 11.90 3.07
C LEU A 87 -13.25 13.34 2.66
N ARG A 88 -12.94 14.20 3.64
CA ARG A 88 -12.57 15.61 3.43
C ARG A 88 -11.21 15.91 4.05
N GLY A 89 -10.50 16.84 3.43
CA GLY A 89 -9.26 17.37 3.97
C GLY A 89 -9.50 18.43 5.05
N CYS A 90 -8.41 18.93 5.60
CA CYS A 90 -8.41 20.05 6.54
C CYS A 90 -7.91 21.34 5.85
N SER A 91 -8.25 21.57 4.57
CA SER A 91 -7.94 22.84 3.91
C SER A 91 -8.67 24.01 4.60
N GLU A 92 -8.15 25.23 4.49
CA GLU A 92 -8.80 26.42 5.08
C GLU A 92 -10.25 26.58 4.60
N GLU A 93 -10.52 26.31 3.33
CA GLU A 93 -11.86 26.40 2.75
C GLU A 93 -12.80 25.32 3.30
N GLU A 94 -12.35 24.07 3.41
CA GLU A 94 -13.16 23.00 3.99
C GLU A 94 -13.43 23.24 5.49
N GLN A 95 -12.42 23.72 6.23
CA GLN A 95 -12.59 24.09 7.63
C GLN A 95 -13.60 25.24 7.80
N ARG A 96 -13.58 26.22 6.90
CA ARG A 96 -14.53 27.34 6.89
C ARG A 96 -15.97 26.89 6.64
N ILE A 97 -16.18 25.94 5.74
CA ILE A 97 -17.51 25.46 5.35
C ILE A 97 -18.08 24.45 6.38
N TYR A 98 -17.27 23.48 6.80
CA TYR A 98 -17.74 22.30 7.54
C TYR A 98 -17.29 22.27 9.00
N GLY A 99 -16.42 23.19 9.42
CA GLY A 99 -15.85 23.25 10.76
C GLY A 99 -14.75 22.21 10.99
N SER A 100 -13.78 22.57 11.83
CA SER A 100 -12.72 21.67 12.28
C SER A 100 -13.05 21.03 13.62
N ARG A 101 -12.56 19.80 13.82
CA ARG A 101 -12.63 19.09 15.08
C ARG A 101 -11.29 18.44 15.40
N LYS A 102 -11.04 18.26 16.69
CA LYS A 102 -9.91 17.48 17.19
C LYS A 102 -10.40 16.11 17.65
N GLY A 103 -9.64 15.08 17.31
CA GLY A 103 -9.91 13.71 17.70
C GLY A 103 -8.71 13.13 18.45
N ALA A 104 -8.97 12.22 19.36
CA ALA A 104 -7.96 11.42 20.02
C ALA A 104 -8.54 10.04 20.37
N PHE A 105 -7.72 9.01 20.30
CA PHE A 105 -8.04 7.68 20.77
C PHE A 105 -6.77 6.99 21.25
N ASP A 106 -6.93 6.01 22.13
CA ASP A 106 -5.83 5.19 22.62
C ASP A 106 -5.90 3.82 21.93
N GLY A 107 -4.76 3.13 21.86
CA GLY A 107 -4.68 1.82 21.25
C GLY A 107 -3.49 1.01 21.72
N THR A 108 -3.31 -0.17 21.13
CA THR A 108 -2.26 -1.13 21.48
C THR A 108 -1.43 -1.54 20.28
N ILE A 109 -0.17 -1.91 20.57
CA ILE A 109 0.79 -2.43 19.62
C ILE A 109 0.96 -3.93 19.91
N LEU A 110 0.72 -4.74 18.89
CA LEU A 110 0.65 -6.20 18.98
C LEU A 110 1.74 -6.85 18.12
N ASP A 111 1.78 -8.18 18.18
CA ASP A 111 2.63 -9.03 17.33
C ASP A 111 4.13 -8.69 17.41
N GLY A 112 4.58 -8.27 18.60
CA GLY A 112 5.95 -7.82 18.83
C GLY A 112 6.30 -6.60 17.99
N GLY A 113 5.44 -5.56 18.01
CA GLY A 113 5.68 -4.29 17.32
C GLY A 113 5.22 -4.23 15.86
N ARG A 114 4.72 -5.32 15.29
CA ARG A 114 4.38 -5.37 13.85
C ARG A 114 2.99 -4.85 13.52
N ARG A 115 2.09 -4.77 14.50
CA ARG A 115 0.68 -4.40 14.30
C ARG A 115 0.27 -3.32 15.30
N ILE A 116 -0.59 -2.41 14.87
CA ILE A 116 -1.19 -1.35 15.68
C ILE A 116 -2.72 -1.43 15.58
N THR A 117 -3.44 -1.23 16.68
CA THR A 117 -4.91 -1.36 16.75
C THR A 117 -5.51 -0.39 17.77
N ALA A 118 -6.64 0.25 17.43
CA ALA A 118 -7.47 0.97 18.40
C ALA A 118 -8.55 0.08 19.05
N GLY A 119 -8.70 -1.18 18.59
CA GLY A 119 -9.70 -2.12 19.10
C GLY A 119 -11.12 -1.87 18.61
N ASP A 120 -11.32 -0.98 17.64
CA ASP A 120 -12.62 -0.63 17.07
C ASP A 120 -12.92 -1.34 15.74
N GLY A 121 -11.96 -2.13 15.22
CA GLY A 121 -12.08 -2.84 13.95
C GLY A 121 -11.99 -1.95 12.71
N VAL A 122 -11.74 -0.65 12.89
CA VAL A 122 -11.56 0.33 11.80
C VAL A 122 -10.11 0.81 11.76
N HIS A 123 -9.56 1.21 12.91
CA HIS A 123 -8.17 1.65 13.04
C HIS A 123 -7.29 0.45 13.37
N GLU A 124 -7.13 -0.43 12.38
CA GLU A 124 -6.30 -1.62 12.42
C GLU A 124 -5.22 -1.52 11.35
N GLY A 125 -3.94 -1.66 11.71
CA GLY A 125 -2.86 -1.46 10.75
C GLY A 125 -1.54 -2.14 11.10
N ARG A 126 -0.57 -2.02 10.21
CA ARG A 126 0.77 -2.60 10.32
C ARG A 126 1.82 -1.60 9.86
N TRP A 127 2.99 -1.66 10.48
CA TRP A 127 4.14 -0.90 10.01
C TRP A 127 4.55 -1.37 8.61
N GLU A 128 4.73 -0.40 7.72
CA GLU A 128 5.16 -0.64 6.35
C GLU A 128 6.40 0.22 6.06
N PRO A 129 7.60 -0.39 5.93
CA PRO A 129 8.80 0.36 5.64
C PRO A 129 8.84 0.86 4.19
N ALA A 130 9.61 1.91 3.98
CA ALA A 130 10.02 2.42 2.68
C ALA A 130 10.57 1.30 1.78
N GLY A 131 10.24 1.37 0.49
CA GLY A 131 10.68 0.41 -0.53
C GLY A 131 9.95 -0.93 -0.49
N SER A 132 8.90 -1.09 0.34
CA SER A 132 8.10 -2.31 0.35
C SER A 132 7.35 -2.49 -0.98
N LYS A 133 7.38 -3.70 -1.55
CA LYS A 133 6.73 -4.01 -2.85
C LYS A 133 5.23 -4.32 -2.73
N LEU A 134 4.56 -3.83 -1.69
CA LEU A 134 3.18 -4.20 -1.37
C LEU A 134 2.18 -3.42 -2.25
N GLY A 135 2.05 -3.82 -3.52
CA GLY A 135 1.08 -3.25 -4.47
C GLY A 135 1.54 -1.96 -5.16
N LYS A 136 0.69 -1.40 -6.03
CA LYS A 136 0.92 -0.11 -6.69
C LYS A 136 0.66 1.01 -5.69
N GLN A 137 1.69 1.44 -4.96
CA GLN A 137 1.56 2.44 -3.91
C GLN A 137 1.95 3.83 -4.41
N LYS A 138 1.15 4.85 -4.07
CA LYS A 138 1.45 6.26 -4.37
C LYS A 138 2.64 6.80 -3.55
N TYR A 139 3.03 6.12 -2.46
CA TYR A 139 4.12 6.49 -1.54
C TYR A 139 4.88 5.24 -1.06
N GLY A 140 5.32 4.42 -2.01
CA GLY A 140 5.97 3.14 -1.72
C GLY A 140 7.38 3.27 -1.14
N ASP A 141 8.00 4.42 -1.31
CA ASP A 141 9.37 4.79 -0.94
C ASP A 141 9.47 5.49 0.42
N VAL A 142 8.36 5.70 1.12
CA VAL A 142 8.33 6.33 2.44
C VAL A 142 7.83 5.36 3.50
N ASP A 143 8.34 5.46 4.71
CA ASP A 143 7.84 4.70 5.86
C ASP A 143 6.39 5.10 6.20
N GLY A 144 5.65 4.19 6.84
CA GLY A 144 4.30 4.52 7.27
C GLY A 144 3.53 3.38 7.93
N ILE A 145 2.25 3.64 8.15
CA ILE A 145 1.29 2.66 8.67
C ILE A 145 0.35 2.29 7.54
N ARG A 146 0.38 1.02 7.14
CA ARG A 146 -0.63 0.44 6.25
C ARG A 146 -1.83 0.03 7.10
N TRP A 147 -2.94 0.72 6.93
CA TRP A 147 -4.21 0.35 7.53
C TRP A 147 -4.87 -0.77 6.75
N ASP A 148 -5.72 -1.54 7.41
CA ASP A 148 -6.41 -2.69 6.84
C ASP A 148 -7.48 -2.28 5.80
N ASP A 149 -7.87 -1.01 5.75
CA ASP A 149 -8.67 -0.41 4.67
C ASP A 149 -7.87 -0.22 3.36
N GLY A 150 -6.56 -0.51 3.39
CA GLY A 150 -5.65 -0.38 2.25
C GLY A 150 -5.00 1.00 2.14
N ASN A 151 -5.33 1.97 2.99
CA ASN A 151 -4.71 3.29 3.03
C ASN A 151 -3.34 3.25 3.72
N LYS A 152 -2.39 4.08 3.27
CA LYS A 152 -1.10 4.26 3.95
C LYS A 152 -1.06 5.64 4.57
N TRP A 153 -0.94 5.70 5.87
CA TRP A 153 -0.49 6.93 6.52
C TRP A 153 1.02 7.03 6.38
N VAL A 154 1.47 8.08 5.70
CA VAL A 154 2.87 8.33 5.38
C VAL A 154 3.51 9.02 6.57
N ARG A 155 4.62 8.48 7.08
CA ARG A 155 5.39 9.12 8.15
C ARG A 155 6.05 10.38 7.62
N LEU A 156 5.94 11.45 8.38
CA LEU A 156 6.55 12.73 8.08
C LEU A 156 7.87 12.89 8.82
N ASP A 157 8.83 13.53 8.17
CA ASP A 157 10.08 13.96 8.80
C ASP A 157 9.86 15.23 9.64
N ASN A 158 8.93 16.09 9.19
CA ASN A 158 8.58 17.34 9.85
C ASN A 158 7.05 17.51 9.93
N PRO A 159 6.45 17.82 11.10
CA PRO A 159 5.00 17.97 11.23
C PRO A 159 4.38 18.98 10.26
N GLN A 160 5.11 20.04 9.90
CA GLN A 160 4.64 21.10 9.01
C GLN A 160 4.41 20.61 7.57
N ASP A 161 4.99 19.46 7.19
CA ASP A 161 4.83 18.87 5.86
C ASP A 161 3.41 18.36 5.60
N VAL A 162 2.57 18.23 6.65
CA VAL A 162 1.12 18.00 6.52
C VAL A 162 0.46 19.06 5.63
N LEU A 163 0.92 20.32 5.72
CA LEU A 163 0.31 21.45 5.01
C LEU A 163 0.68 21.50 3.53
N SER A 164 1.80 20.88 3.15
CA SER A 164 2.28 20.78 1.77
C SER A 164 1.96 19.43 1.12
N PHE A 165 1.45 18.45 1.88
CA PHE A 165 1.04 17.15 1.37
C PHE A 165 -0.16 17.27 0.39
N PRO A 166 -0.18 16.54 -0.75
CA PRO A 166 0.76 15.51 -1.19
C PRO A 166 1.99 16.01 -1.96
N ASN A 167 2.10 17.31 -2.22
CA ASN A 167 3.14 17.87 -3.09
C ASN A 167 4.56 17.63 -2.54
N THR A 168 4.70 17.46 -1.23
CA THR A 168 5.98 17.12 -0.55
C THR A 168 6.57 15.78 -1.01
N TYR A 169 5.75 14.84 -1.48
CA TYR A 169 6.17 13.50 -1.88
C TYR A 169 5.71 13.11 -3.28
N GLU A 170 5.21 14.07 -4.08
CA GLU A 170 5.12 13.80 -5.50
C GLU A 170 6.55 13.68 -6.03
N PRO A 171 6.92 12.56 -6.67
CA PRO A 171 8.24 12.47 -7.28
C PRO A 171 8.34 13.64 -8.25
N GLU A 172 9.35 14.50 -8.08
CA GLU A 172 9.67 15.51 -9.08
C GLU A 172 9.59 14.80 -10.43
N THR A 173 8.73 15.27 -11.33
CA THR A 173 8.51 14.65 -12.63
C THR A 173 9.88 14.32 -13.20
N SER A 174 10.19 13.02 -13.28
CA SER A 174 11.57 12.61 -13.48
C SER A 174 12.10 13.31 -14.73
N LEU A 175 13.36 13.76 -14.71
CA LEU A 175 14.02 14.33 -15.90
C LEU A 175 13.84 13.44 -17.15
N VAL A 176 13.64 12.14 -16.95
CA VAL A 176 13.31 11.15 -17.99
C VAL A 176 11.93 11.39 -18.60
N ASP A 177 10.89 11.66 -17.81
CA ASP A 177 9.54 12.00 -18.30
C ASP A 177 9.51 13.34 -19.04
N ALA A 178 10.27 14.33 -18.55
CA ALA A 178 10.44 15.60 -19.24
C ALA A 178 11.17 15.41 -20.58
N GLY A 179 12.24 14.58 -20.58
CA GLY A 179 13.00 14.24 -21.78
C GLY A 179 12.19 13.49 -22.82
N ILE A 180 11.41 12.48 -22.41
CA ILE A 180 10.54 11.70 -23.30
C ILE A 180 9.48 12.59 -23.95
N LYS A 181 8.89 13.54 -23.19
CA LYS A 181 7.95 14.53 -23.76
C LYS A 181 8.61 15.36 -24.87
N TRP A 182 9.84 15.84 -24.66
CA TRP A 182 10.57 16.60 -25.69
C TRP A 182 10.90 15.76 -26.93
N ILE A 183 11.34 14.52 -26.74
CA ILE A 183 11.62 13.60 -27.86
C ILE A 183 10.34 13.34 -28.67
N PHE A 184 9.21 13.10 -28.00
CA PHE A 184 7.93 12.89 -28.65
C PHE A 184 7.47 14.14 -29.41
N CYS A 185 7.55 15.33 -28.80
CA CYS A 185 7.25 16.60 -29.46
C CYS A 185 8.13 16.83 -30.70
N ALA A 186 9.43 16.57 -30.60
CA ALA A 186 10.35 16.68 -31.73
C ALA A 186 9.96 15.69 -32.85
N TYR A 187 9.67 14.43 -32.51
CA TYR A 187 9.25 13.42 -33.49
C TYR A 187 7.97 13.82 -34.24
N VAL A 188 6.96 14.32 -33.52
CA VAL A 188 5.70 14.81 -34.14
C VAL A 188 5.98 16.00 -35.06
N ALA A 189 6.79 16.97 -34.62
CA ALA A 189 7.14 18.13 -35.44
C ALA A 189 7.88 17.73 -36.73
N PHE A 190 8.88 16.85 -36.64
CA PHE A 190 9.59 16.33 -37.81
C PHE A 190 8.67 15.55 -38.75
N SER A 191 7.75 14.74 -38.22
CA SER A 191 6.79 13.97 -39.01
C SER A 191 5.82 14.88 -39.77
N LEU A 192 5.33 15.94 -39.13
CA LEU A 192 4.46 16.94 -39.76
C LEU A 192 5.19 17.71 -40.87
N LEU A 193 6.44 18.12 -40.64
CA LEU A 193 7.26 18.79 -41.65
C LEU A 193 7.52 17.88 -42.86
N ALA A 194 7.83 16.61 -42.62
CA ALA A 194 8.03 15.63 -43.68
C ALA A 194 6.73 15.41 -44.49
N GLY A 195 5.58 15.30 -43.81
CA GLY A 195 4.27 15.20 -44.45
C GLY A 195 3.91 16.42 -45.29
N ALA A 196 4.13 17.63 -44.76
CA ALA A 196 3.90 18.88 -45.47
C ALA A 196 4.78 19.01 -46.73
N LYS A 197 6.05 18.58 -46.64
CA LYS A 197 6.97 18.57 -47.79
C LYS A 197 6.50 17.62 -48.89
N GLU A 198 6.07 16.41 -48.53
CA GLU A 198 5.57 15.43 -49.49
C GLU A 198 4.24 15.87 -50.13
N PHE A 199 3.35 16.46 -49.32
CA PHE A 199 2.10 17.04 -49.82
C PHE A 199 2.36 18.17 -50.83
N SER A 200 3.25 19.10 -50.50
CA SER A 200 3.63 20.21 -51.39
C SER A 200 4.16 19.72 -52.74
N LYS A 201 5.07 18.73 -52.74
CA LYS A 201 5.58 18.10 -53.97
C LYS A 201 4.47 17.49 -54.83
N ARG A 202 3.53 16.76 -54.21
CA ARG A 202 2.41 16.13 -54.92
C ARG A 202 1.44 17.16 -55.49
N PHE A 203 1.16 18.22 -54.72
CA PHE A 203 0.28 19.30 -55.14
C PHE A 203 0.86 20.04 -56.36
N GLN A 204 2.16 20.36 -56.34
CA GLN A 204 2.83 21.03 -57.44
C GLN A 204 2.80 20.17 -58.72
N LYS A 205 3.15 18.88 -58.61
CA LYS A 205 3.07 17.94 -59.73
C LYS A 205 1.64 17.83 -60.32
N TRP A 206 0.61 17.86 -59.49
CA TRP A 206 -0.78 17.84 -59.94
C TRP A 206 -1.16 19.15 -60.66
N SER A 207 -0.73 20.29 -60.12
CA SER A 207 -0.95 21.61 -60.72
C SER A 207 -0.33 21.72 -62.10
N ASP A 208 0.89 21.18 -62.28
CA ASP A 208 1.61 21.22 -63.57
C ASP A 208 1.02 20.26 -64.62
N SER A 209 0.15 19.32 -64.22
CA SER A 209 -0.50 18.35 -65.10
C SER A 209 -1.84 18.81 -65.67
N LYS A 210 -2.32 19.98 -65.25
CA LYS A 210 -3.54 20.64 -65.73
C LYS A 210 -3.21 21.77 -66.68
#